data_AF-A0A7T1Y416-F1
#
_entry.id   AF-A0A7T1Y416-F1
#
_cell.length_a   1.000
_cell.length_b   1.000
_cell.length_c   1.000
_cell.angle_alpha   90.00
_cell.angle_beta   90.00
_cell.angle_gamma   90.00
#
_symmetry.space_group_name_H-M   'P 1'
#
loop_
_entity.id
_entity.type
_entity.pdbx_description
1 polymer ?
#
loop_
_entity_poly.entity_id
_entity_poly.type
_entity_poly.pdbx_seq_one_letter_code
_entity_poly.pdbx_strand_id
1 'polypeptide(L)'
;MERLSDYIQGERVVRELRHHAPEALEALVCDLGQPLSPPLERAVARSLDDGRVPDFRASEVLMPAMMETFAVSPATFSEEVLCELKASCNRCEAVGRCWQAMRAHAEGEACRGFCPNAEAFMNHGGEEGPADGG
;
A
#
# COMPACT_ATOMS: atom_id res chain seq x y z
N MET A 1 10.87 -8.47 -18.03
CA MET A 1 11.86 -7.38 -18.21
C MET A 1 11.14 -6.21 -18.86
N GLU A 2 11.12 -5.04 -18.21
CA GLU A 2 10.47 -3.83 -18.74
C GLU A 2 11.19 -3.33 -20.00
N ARG A 3 10.43 -2.85 -21.00
CA ARG A 3 11.03 -2.14 -22.14
C ARG A 3 11.37 -0.72 -21.70
N LEU A 4 12.53 -0.22 -22.10
CA LEU A 4 12.98 1.14 -21.77
C LEU A 4 11.95 2.23 -22.17
N SER A 5 11.22 2.03 -23.28
CA SER A 5 10.13 2.91 -23.71
C SER A 5 9.04 3.06 -22.66
N ASP A 6 8.66 1.94 -22.05
CA ASP A 6 7.55 1.86 -21.10
C ASP A 6 7.95 2.55 -19.80
N TYR A 7 9.19 2.30 -19.35
CA TYR A 7 9.79 2.99 -18.21
C TYR A 7 9.75 4.52 -18.40
N ILE A 8 10.26 5.01 -19.53
CA ILE A 8 10.30 6.44 -19.84
C ILE A 8 8.89 7.03 -19.89
N GLN A 9 7.93 6.32 -20.48
CA GLN A 9 6.57 6.80 -20.59
C GLN A 9 5.90 6.95 -19.22
N GLY A 10 6.00 5.93 -18.35
CA GLY A 10 5.45 5.98 -16.99
C GLY A 10 6.07 7.11 -16.17
N GLU A 11 7.40 7.21 -16.16
CA GLU A 11 8.13 8.27 -15.44
C GLU A 11 7.76 9.66 -15.92
N ARG A 12 7.61 9.84 -17.24
CA ARG A 12 7.21 11.13 -17.80
C ARG A 12 5.82 11.52 -17.31
N VAL A 13 4.83 10.64 -17.39
CA VAL A 13 3.46 10.94 -16.93
C VAL A 13 3.44 11.32 -15.46
N VAL A 14 4.08 10.54 -14.59
CA VAL A 14 4.11 10.85 -13.15
C VAL A 14 4.84 12.16 -12.86
N ARG A 15 5.92 12.47 -13.59
CA ARG A 15 6.62 13.76 -13.44
C ARG A 15 5.74 14.94 -13.86
N GLU A 16 5.03 14.83 -14.98
CA GLU A 16 4.12 15.88 -15.43
C GLU A 16 2.96 16.08 -14.43
N LEU A 17 2.37 14.99 -13.92
CA LEU A 17 1.33 15.07 -12.88
C LEU A 17 1.87 15.77 -11.61
N ARG A 18 3.04 15.38 -11.11
CA ARG A 18 3.64 16.05 -9.94
C ARG A 18 3.84 17.55 -10.13
N HIS A 19 4.17 17.99 -11.35
CA HIS A 19 4.48 19.39 -11.59
C HIS A 19 3.25 20.22 -11.91
N HIS A 20 2.27 19.65 -12.62
CA HIS A 20 1.15 20.39 -13.19
C HIS A 20 -0.20 20.08 -12.53
N ALA A 21 -0.34 18.95 -11.86
CA ALA A 21 -1.57 18.50 -11.22
C ALA A 21 -1.28 17.57 -10.02
N PRO A 22 -0.58 18.06 -8.97
CA PRO A 22 -0.21 17.23 -7.81
C PRO A 22 -1.43 16.63 -7.10
N GLU A 23 -2.55 17.35 -7.05
CA GLU A 23 -3.84 16.86 -6.55
C GLU A 23 -4.40 15.69 -7.36
N ALA A 24 -4.16 15.66 -8.68
CA ALA A 24 -4.58 14.54 -9.51
C ALA A 24 -3.69 13.31 -9.27
N LEU A 25 -2.40 13.52 -9.00
CA LEU A 25 -1.53 12.42 -8.57
C LEU A 25 -1.92 11.89 -7.19
N GLU A 26 -2.26 12.78 -6.26
CA GLU A 26 -2.72 12.40 -4.93
C GLU A 26 -4.00 11.53 -5.03
N ALA A 27 -5.00 12.00 -5.76
CA ALA A 27 -6.22 11.23 -6.00
C ALA A 27 -5.91 9.86 -6.63
N LEU A 28 -4.96 9.81 -7.57
CA LEU A 28 -4.51 8.57 -8.21
C LEU A 28 -3.89 7.58 -7.23
N VAL A 29 -3.07 8.05 -6.29
CA VAL A 29 -2.42 7.16 -5.31
C VAL A 29 -3.37 6.71 -4.21
N CYS A 30 -4.40 7.52 -3.90
CA CYS A 30 -5.42 7.19 -2.91
C CYS A 30 -6.48 6.23 -3.44
N ASP A 31 -6.67 6.13 -4.76
CA ASP A 31 -7.59 5.17 -5.39
C ASP A 31 -6.85 3.87 -5.79
N LEU A 32 -6.96 2.86 -4.94
CA LEU A 32 -6.40 1.52 -5.20
C LEU A 32 -7.17 0.74 -6.28
N GLY A 33 -8.40 1.12 -6.60
CA GLY A 33 -9.27 0.43 -7.56
C GLY A 33 -9.19 0.99 -8.98
N GLN A 34 -8.74 2.23 -9.16
CA GLN A 34 -8.64 2.86 -10.47
C GLN A 34 -7.69 2.05 -11.38
N PRO A 35 -8.11 1.64 -12.59
CA PRO A 35 -7.25 0.87 -13.49
C PRO A 35 -6.11 1.76 -14.03
N LEU A 36 -4.89 1.23 -13.96
CA LEU A 36 -3.69 1.90 -14.46
C LEU A 36 -2.95 1.01 -15.45
N SER A 37 -2.27 1.65 -16.39
CA SER A 37 -1.32 0.92 -17.23
C SER A 37 -0.14 0.44 -16.37
N PRO A 38 0.41 -0.77 -16.61
CA PRO A 38 1.53 -1.29 -15.83
C PRO A 38 2.75 -0.35 -15.73
N PRO A 39 3.12 0.42 -16.78
CA PRO A 39 4.24 1.35 -16.68
C PRO A 39 3.94 2.55 -15.77
N LEU A 40 2.71 3.06 -15.80
CA LEU A 40 2.27 4.13 -14.91
C LEU A 40 2.25 3.66 -13.46
N GLU A 41 1.69 2.48 -13.20
CA GLU A 41 1.64 1.89 -11.86
C GLU A 41 3.04 1.76 -11.24
N ARG A 42 4.02 1.26 -12.01
CA ARG A 42 5.41 1.14 -11.53
C ARG A 42 6.07 2.50 -11.27
N ALA A 43 5.79 3.51 -12.09
CA ALA A 43 6.32 4.86 -11.88
C ALA A 43 5.71 5.54 -10.64
N VAL A 44 4.43 5.28 -10.37
CA VAL A 44 3.76 5.73 -9.15
C VAL A 44 4.38 5.07 -7.93
N ALA A 45 4.53 3.73 -7.95
CA ALA A 45 5.15 2.97 -6.87
C ALA A 45 6.54 3.51 -6.51
N ARG A 46 7.41 3.74 -7.52
CA ARG A 46 8.73 4.35 -7.30
C ARG A 46 8.65 5.77 -6.72
N SER A 47 7.67 6.55 -7.15
CA SER A 47 7.49 7.90 -6.61
C SER A 47 7.05 7.89 -5.15
N LEU A 48 6.30 6.86 -4.73
CA LEU A 48 5.96 6.64 -3.33
C LEU A 48 7.19 6.22 -2.52
N ASP A 49 7.99 5.26 -3.01
CA ASP A 49 9.24 4.83 -2.36
C ASP A 49 10.23 6.02 -2.19
N ASP A 50 10.32 6.89 -3.20
CA ASP A 50 11.18 8.08 -3.17
C ASP A 50 10.58 9.24 -2.33
N GLY A 51 9.41 9.10 -1.73
CA GLY A 51 8.75 10.15 -0.94
C GLY A 51 8.33 11.38 -1.77
N ARG A 52 8.04 11.20 -3.06
CA ARG A 52 7.76 12.29 -4.01
C ARG A 52 6.28 12.65 -4.12
N VAL A 53 5.46 12.12 -3.22
CA VAL A 53 4.03 12.45 -3.08
C VAL A 53 3.82 12.91 -1.63
N PRO A 54 4.04 14.21 -1.32
CA PRO A 54 4.24 14.68 0.06
C PRO A 54 3.00 14.54 0.95
N ASP A 55 1.81 14.64 0.37
CA ASP A 55 0.54 14.58 1.12
C ASP A 55 0.00 13.15 1.27
N PHE A 56 0.67 12.16 0.65
CA PHE A 56 0.26 10.77 0.77
C PHE A 56 0.54 10.21 2.17
N ARG A 57 -0.54 9.82 2.86
CA ARG A 57 -0.48 9.13 4.16
C ARG A 57 -0.74 7.65 3.97
N ALA A 58 0.33 6.85 3.94
CA ALA A 58 0.24 5.40 3.82
C ALA A 58 -0.68 4.77 4.89
N SER A 59 -0.70 5.33 6.10
CA SER A 59 -1.56 4.85 7.18
C SER A 59 -3.06 5.08 6.95
N GLU A 60 -3.43 6.01 6.07
CA GLU A 60 -4.83 6.32 5.78
C GLU A 60 -5.36 5.52 4.58
N VAL A 61 -4.47 5.17 3.64
CA VAL A 61 -4.83 4.45 2.41
C VAL A 61 -4.44 2.98 2.46
N LEU A 62 -3.17 2.68 2.74
CA LEU A 62 -2.62 1.34 2.63
C LEU A 62 -2.84 0.50 3.89
N MET A 63 -2.72 1.11 5.07
CA MET A 63 -2.90 0.36 6.31
C MET A 63 -4.30 -0.26 6.44
N PRO A 64 -5.41 0.44 6.11
CA PRO A 64 -6.73 -0.19 6.12
C PRO A 64 -6.84 -1.37 5.14
N ALA A 65 -6.35 -1.21 3.89
CA ALA A 65 -6.35 -2.30 2.90
C ALA A 65 -5.48 -3.50 3.34
N MET A 66 -4.35 -3.23 4.00
CA MET A 66 -3.51 -4.26 4.60
C MET A 66 -4.24 -4.97 5.75
N MET A 67 -4.89 -4.23 6.64
CA MET A 67 -5.65 -4.81 7.75
C MET A 67 -6.80 -5.69 7.24
N GLU A 68 -7.49 -5.29 6.16
CA GLU A 68 -8.49 -6.13 5.49
C GLU A 68 -7.86 -7.41 4.92
N THR A 69 -6.70 -7.30 4.28
CA THR A 69 -5.93 -8.45 3.75
C THR A 69 -5.53 -9.46 4.84
N PHE A 70 -5.28 -8.99 6.07
CA PHE A 70 -4.98 -9.83 7.24
C PHE A 70 -6.23 -10.13 8.10
N ALA A 71 -7.42 -9.78 7.63
CA ALA A 71 -8.70 -9.95 8.34
C ALA A 71 -8.68 -9.41 9.79
N VAL A 72 -8.00 -8.28 10.02
CA VAL A 72 -7.88 -7.66 11.34
C VAL A 72 -8.62 -6.32 11.41
N SER A 73 -9.32 -6.09 12.52
CA SER A 73 -9.99 -4.80 12.78
C SER A 73 -9.06 -3.84 13.51
N PRO A 74 -9.06 -2.52 13.20
CA PRO A 74 -8.33 -1.53 14.00
C PRO A 74 -8.79 -1.48 15.46
N ALA A 75 -10.02 -1.91 15.75
CA ALA A 75 -10.54 -1.97 17.13
C ALA A 75 -9.88 -3.06 17.99
N THR A 76 -9.15 -4.00 17.37
CA THR A 76 -8.39 -5.04 18.08
C THR A 76 -7.13 -4.47 18.76
N PHE A 77 -6.69 -3.27 18.35
CA PHE A 77 -5.51 -2.60 18.89
C PHE A 77 -5.91 -1.52 19.90
N SER A 78 -5.12 -1.38 20.97
CA SER A 78 -5.16 -0.18 21.80
C SER A 78 -4.78 1.05 20.98
N GLU A 79 -5.22 2.23 21.40
CA GLU A 79 -4.89 3.50 20.73
C GLU A 79 -3.38 3.74 20.60
N GLU A 80 -2.60 3.41 21.63
CA GLU A 80 -1.14 3.54 21.65
C GLU A 80 -0.49 2.70 20.56
N VAL A 81 -0.80 1.40 20.52
CA VAL A 81 -0.32 0.47 19.47
C VAL A 81 -0.78 0.93 18.08
N LEU A 82 -2.01 1.39 17.93
CA LEU A 82 -2.50 1.86 16.64
C LEU A 82 -1.73 3.09 16.15
N CYS A 83 -1.40 4.02 17.04
CA CYS A 83 -0.55 5.18 16.74
C CYS A 83 0.86 4.76 16.29
N GLU A 84 1.47 3.78 16.95
CA GLU A 84 2.77 3.24 16.56
C GLU A 84 2.74 2.57 15.17
N LEU A 85 1.71 1.75 14.90
CA LEU A 85 1.52 1.10 13.61
C LEU A 85 1.32 2.12 12.48
N LYS A 86 0.54 3.17 12.71
CA LYS A 86 0.36 4.27 11.75
C LYS A 86 1.68 5.01 11.49
N ALA A 87 2.44 5.32 12.54
CA ALA A 87 3.74 5.98 12.41
C ALA A 87 4.77 5.11 11.67
N SER A 88 4.77 3.79 11.91
CA SER A 88 5.56 2.80 11.18
C SER A 88 5.17 2.78 9.69
N CYS A 89 3.86 2.70 9.39
CA CYS A 89 3.34 2.67 8.03
C CYS A 89 3.72 3.92 7.23
N ASN A 90 3.57 5.12 7.82
CA ASN A 90 3.91 6.39 7.17
C ASN A 90 5.40 6.61 6.91
N ARG A 91 6.29 5.83 7.54
CA ARG A 91 7.74 5.89 7.33
C ARG A 91 8.29 4.67 6.57
N CYS A 92 7.41 3.81 6.07
CA CYS A 92 7.81 2.57 5.42
C CYS A 92 8.51 2.83 4.09
N GLU A 93 9.76 2.38 3.94
CA GLU A 93 10.53 2.49 2.69
C GLU A 93 10.02 1.57 1.58
N ALA A 94 9.18 0.58 1.91
CA ALA A 94 8.55 -0.33 0.95
C ALA A 94 7.12 0.08 0.59
N VAL A 95 6.77 1.35 0.77
CA VAL A 95 5.40 1.88 0.58
C VAL A 95 4.89 1.70 -0.85
N GLY A 96 5.75 1.88 -1.86
CA GLY A 96 5.43 1.66 -3.27
C GLY A 96 5.15 0.19 -3.56
N ARG A 97 5.97 -0.73 -3.01
CA ARG A 97 5.70 -2.18 -3.10
C ARG A 97 4.39 -2.56 -2.42
N CYS A 98 4.11 -1.99 -1.25
CA CYS A 98 2.84 -2.19 -0.53
C CYS A 98 1.65 -1.71 -1.37
N TRP A 99 1.75 -0.52 -1.95
CA TRP A 99 0.72 0.05 -2.81
C TRP A 99 0.43 -0.83 -4.02
N GLN A 100 1.45 -1.36 -4.69
CA GLN A 100 1.25 -2.32 -5.79
C GLN A 100 0.59 -3.62 -5.33
N ALA A 101 1.00 -4.15 -4.18
CA ALA A 101 0.43 -5.37 -3.63
C ALA A 101 -1.07 -5.20 -3.33
N MET A 102 -1.45 -4.06 -2.73
CA MET A 102 -2.86 -3.77 -2.43
C MET A 102 -3.70 -3.60 -3.69
N ARG A 103 -3.18 -2.93 -4.72
CA ARG A 103 -3.84 -2.82 -6.03
C ARG A 103 -4.00 -4.17 -6.75
N ALA A 104 -3.04 -5.06 -6.55
CA ALA A 104 -3.08 -6.41 -7.10
C ALA A 104 -3.91 -7.39 -6.26
N HIS A 105 -4.53 -6.94 -5.16
CA HIS A 105 -5.23 -7.79 -4.19
C HIS A 105 -4.36 -8.95 -3.69
N ALA A 106 -3.09 -8.67 -3.41
CA ALA A 106 -2.15 -9.67 -2.92
C ALA A 106 -2.57 -10.18 -1.53
N GLU A 107 -2.40 -11.48 -1.31
CA GLU A 107 -2.70 -12.12 -0.02
C GLU A 107 -1.69 -11.72 1.08
N GLY A 108 -2.09 -11.91 2.34
CA GLY A 108 -1.29 -11.54 3.51
C GLY A 108 0.11 -12.18 3.52
N GLU A 109 0.25 -13.42 3.06
CA GLU A 109 1.55 -14.11 3.00
C GLU A 109 2.54 -13.40 2.06
N ALA A 110 2.07 -12.87 0.93
CA ALA A 110 2.93 -12.09 0.02
C ALA A 110 3.38 -10.77 0.67
N CYS A 111 2.52 -10.19 1.50
CA CYS A 111 2.76 -8.94 2.22
C CYS A 111 3.73 -9.11 3.41
N ARG A 112 3.73 -10.28 4.03
CA ARG A 112 4.61 -10.64 5.17
C ARG A 112 6.09 -10.44 4.86
N GLY A 113 6.50 -10.71 3.61
CA GLY A 113 7.91 -10.63 3.21
C GLY A 113 8.48 -9.21 3.15
N PHE A 114 7.67 -8.16 3.33
CA PHE A 114 8.15 -6.77 3.26
C PHE A 114 7.47 -5.79 4.21
N CYS A 115 6.27 -6.08 4.73
CA CYS A 115 5.56 -5.14 5.60
C CYS A 115 6.07 -5.23 7.06
N PRO A 116 6.55 -4.14 7.66
CA PRO A 116 7.02 -4.14 9.06
C PRO A 116 5.88 -4.35 10.08
N ASN A 117 4.63 -4.03 9.70
CA ASN A 117 3.46 -4.22 10.56
C ASN A 117 2.82 -5.60 10.41
N ALA A 118 3.28 -6.45 9.49
CA ALA A 118 2.62 -7.72 9.19
C ALA A 118 2.55 -8.64 10.40
N GLU A 119 3.60 -8.71 11.22
CA GLU A 119 3.60 -9.53 12.43
C GLU A 119 2.53 -9.10 13.43
N ALA A 120 2.37 -7.79 13.63
CA ALA A 120 1.28 -7.26 14.46
C ALA A 120 -0.09 -7.63 13.88
N PHE A 121 -0.28 -7.54 12.56
CA PHE A 121 -1.54 -7.93 11.95
C PHE A 121 -1.82 -9.44 12.08
N MET A 122 -0.82 -10.30 11.89
CA MET A 122 -0.97 -11.76 12.02
C MET A 122 -1.26 -12.19 13.46
N ASN A 123 -0.63 -11.57 14.46
CA ASN A 123 -0.86 -11.90 15.87
C ASN A 123 -2.27 -11.55 16.34
N HIS A 124 -2.93 -10.62 15.64
CA HIS A 124 -4.30 -10.17 15.91
C HIS A 124 -5.30 -10.62 14.84
N GLY A 125 -4.80 -11.27 13.78
CA GLY A 125 -5.54 -11.84 12.68
C GLY A 125 -5.69 -13.34 12.90
N GLY A 126 -6.78 -13.72 13.56
CA GLY A 126 -7.22 -15.10 13.78
C GLY A 126 -8.67 -15.04 14.28
N GLU A 127 -9.58 -15.96 14.02
CA GLU A 127 -9.52 -17.34 13.53
C GLU A 127 -10.84 -17.60 12.77
N GLU A 128 -10.82 -18.10 11.52
CA GLU A 128 -11.93 -18.96 11.08
C GLU A 128 -11.75 -20.27 11.86
N GLY A 129 -12.44 -20.40 12.98
CA GLY A 129 -12.38 -21.61 13.81
C GLY A 129 -12.71 -22.86 12.98
N PRO A 130 -12.08 -24.02 13.27
CA PRO A 130 -12.49 -25.27 12.64
C PRO A 130 -13.93 -25.58 13.05
N ALA A 131 -14.81 -25.68 12.05
CA ALA A 131 -16.09 -26.34 12.20
C ALA A 131 -15.84 -27.86 12.34
N ASP A 132 -15.60 -28.30 13.57
CA ASP A 132 -15.67 -29.70 14.01
C ASP A 132 -16.69 -29.74 15.18
N GLY A 133 -17.71 -30.60 15.28
CA GLY A 133 -18.23 -31.73 14.50
C GLY A 133 -19.75 -31.81 14.80
N GLY A 134 -20.55 -32.69 14.21
CA GLY A 134 -20.37 -34.15 14.22
C GLY A 134 -21.32 -34.76 15.24
#